data_AF-A0A1H5WV54-F1
#
_entry.id   AF-A0A1H5WV54-F1
#
_cell.length_a   1.000
_cell.length_b   1.000
_cell.length_c   1.000
_cell.angle_alpha   90.00
_cell.angle_beta   90.00
_cell.angle_gamma   90.00
#
_symmetry.space_group_name_H-M   'P 1'
#
loop_
_entity.id
_entity.type
_entity.pdbx_description
1 polymer ?
#
loop_
_entity_poly.entity_id
_entity_poly.type
_entity_poly.pdbx_seq_one_letter_code
_entity_poly.pdbx_strand_id
1 'polypeptide(L)' 'MAILIQTSSQEEQSLLESLLRKMKISFENTETNQKVNVSEQEMQSIEKGLNQAKNGLLNSSENVHRKAKLLCSK' A
#
# COMPACT_ATOMS: atom_id res chain seq x y z
N MET A 1 2.49 15.20 4.13
CA MET A 1 2.59 14.51 2.83
C MET A 1 3.98 13.90 2.75
N ALA A 2 4.08 12.58 2.63
CA ALA A 2 5.37 11.88 2.57
C ALA A 2 5.58 11.34 1.15
N ILE A 3 6.77 11.53 0.59
CA ILE A 3 7.15 10.99 -0.72
C ILE A 3 7.92 9.71 -0.46
N LEU A 4 7.40 8.59 -0.96
CA LEU A 4 8.05 7.28 -0.91
C LEU A 4 8.81 7.07 -2.21
N ILE A 5 10.11 6.81 -2.11
CA ILE A 5 10.99 6.57 -3.25
C ILE A 5 11.51 5.15 -3.13
N GLN A 6 11.19 4.30 -4.11
CA GLN A 6 11.74 2.95 -4.23
C GLN A 6 12.85 2.96 -5.28
N THR A 7 14.03 2.48 -4.90
CA THR A 7 15.18 2.32 -5.78
C THR A 7 15.30 0.88 -6.28
N SER A 8 15.76 0.71 -7.51
CA SER A 8 15.84 -0.58 -8.20
C SER A 8 17.10 -1.36 -7.82
N SER A 9 18.16 -0.64 -7.41
CA SER A 9 19.44 -1.19 -7.00
C SER A 9 20.05 -0.43 -5.82
N GLN A 10 21.09 -1.03 -5.22
CA GLN A 10 21.83 -0.42 -4.13
C GLN A 10 22.68 0.78 -4.61
N GLU A 11 23.16 0.77 -5.85
CA GLU A 11 23.85 1.93 -6.43
C GLU A 11 22.92 3.13 -6.58
N GLU A 12 21.69 2.92 -7.06
CA GLU A 12 20.68 3.97 -7.17
C GLU A 12 20.33 4.55 -5.80
N GLN A 13 20.18 3.69 -4.80
CA GLN A 13 19.92 4.12 -3.42
C GLN A 13 21.05 5.03 -2.90
N SER A 14 22.29 4.60 -3.05
CA SER A 14 23.46 5.36 -2.60
C SER A 14 23.60 6.73 -3.29
N LEU A 15 23.33 6.78 -4.60
CA LEU A 15 23.31 8.01 -5.38
C LEU A 15 22.23 8.97 -4.88
N LEU A 16 21.00 8.46 -4.67
CA LEU A 16 19.87 9.24 -4.23
C LEU A 16 20.08 9.80 -2.82
N GLU A 17 20.55 8.98 -1.88
CA GLU A 17 20.88 9.43 -0.52
C GLU A 17 21.95 10.53 -0.55
N SER A 18 22.98 10.37 -1.37
CA SER A 18 24.05 11.36 -1.55
C SER A 18 23.51 12.68 -2.11
N LEU A 19 22.59 12.63 -3.07
CA LEU A 19 21.95 13.81 -3.65
C LEU A 19 21.09 14.54 -2.60
N LEU A 20 20.23 13.80 -1.89
CA LEU A 20 19.33 14.35 -0.88
C LEU A 20 20.11 15.01 0.28
N ARG A 21 21.23 14.40 0.71
CA ARG A 21 22.14 15.02 1.69
C ARG A 21 22.73 16.32 1.17
N LYS A 22 23.19 16.38 -0.09
CA LYS A 22 23.72 17.62 -0.69
C LYS A 22 22.66 18.72 -0.76
N MET A 23 21.42 18.36 -1.00
CA MET A 23 20.27 19.28 -1.01
C MET A 23 19.78 19.65 0.40
N LYS A 24 20.39 19.10 1.46
CA LYS A 24 19.96 19.26 2.87
C LYS A 24 18.51 18.83 3.12
N ILE A 25 18.03 17.86 2.35
CA ILE A 25 16.70 17.26 2.52
C ILE A 25 16.83 16.16 3.58
N SER A 26 15.94 16.19 4.58
CA SER A 26 15.84 15.12 5.58
C SER A 26 15.08 13.94 4.97
N PHE A 27 15.65 12.74 5.08
CA PHE A 27 15.03 11.50 4.64
C PHE A 27 15.32 10.39 5.65
N GLU A 28 14.45 9.39 5.70
CA GLU A 28 14.61 8.20 6.51
C GLU A 28 14.67 6.99 5.58
N ASN A 29 15.59 6.07 5.88
CA ASN A 29 15.66 4.81 5.19
C ASN A 29 14.77 3.81 5.94
N THR A 30 13.57 3.58 5.40
CA THR A 30 12.73 2.48 5.84
C THR A 30 13.17 1.23 5.11
N GLU A 31 13.78 0.28 5.83
CA GLU A 31 14.04 -1.08 5.33
C GLU A 31 12.71 -1.83 5.11
N THR A 32 11.97 -1.46 4.07
CA THR A 32 10.78 -2.17 3.60
C THR A 32 11.16 -3.21 2.56
N ASN A 33 12.28 -3.91 2.76
CA ASN A 33 12.64 -5.09 1.98
C ASN A 33 11.85 -6.35 2.39
N GLN A 34 10.79 -6.21 3.18
CA GLN A 34 9.74 -7.22 3.22
C GLN A 34 8.93 -7.11 1.92
N LYS A 35 9.53 -7.56 0.82
CA LYS A 35 8.76 -7.97 -0.35
C LYS A 35 7.85 -9.09 0.12
N VAL A 36 6.59 -8.75 0.40
CA VAL A 36 5.57 -9.74 0.68
C VAL A 36 5.38 -10.50 -0.63
N ASN A 37 5.89 -11.74 -0.68
CA ASN A 37 5.58 -12.64 -1.76
C ASN A 37 4.12 -13.03 -1.62
N VAL A 38 3.28 -12.40 -2.42
CA VAL A 38 1.86 -12.73 -2.57
C VAL A 38 1.72 -13.70 -3.74
N SER A 39 0.89 -14.72 -3.57
CA SER A 39 0.51 -15.60 -4.66
C SER A 39 -0.26 -14.83 -5.74
N GLU A 40 -0.31 -15.37 -6.96
CA GLU A 40 -1.03 -14.73 -8.07
C GLU A 40 -2.52 -14.53 -7.76
N GLN A 41 -3.12 -15.48 -7.03
CA GLN A 41 -4.52 -15.39 -6.57
C GLN A 41 -4.72 -14.24 -5.58
N GLU A 42 -3.78 -14.05 -4.64
CA GLU A 42 -3.83 -12.96 -3.68
C GLU A 42 -3.61 -11.61 -4.37
N MET A 43 -2.71 -11.54 -5.35
CA MET A 43 -2.48 -10.33 -6.14
C MET A 43 -3.75 -9.90 -6.89
N GLN A 44 -4.44 -10.84 -7.55
CA GLN A 44 -5.72 -10.58 -8.21
C GLN A 44 -6.79 -10.09 -7.23
N SER A 45 -6.82 -10.65 -6.02
CA SER A 45 -7.74 -10.22 -4.95
C SER A 45 -7.46 -8.78 -4.51
N ILE A 46 -6.18 -8.42 -4.33
CA ILE A 46 -5.73 -7.07 -3.97
C ILE A 46 -6.11 -6.08 -5.08
N GLU A 47 -5.82 -6.39 -6.34
CA GLU A 47 -6.17 -5.52 -7.47
C GLU A 47 -7.68 -5.27 -7.56
N LYS A 48 -8.49 -6.31 -7.34
CA LYS A 48 -9.94 -6.18 -7.29
C LYS A 48 -10.40 -5.25 -6.17
N GLY A 49 -9.84 -5.39 -4.98
CA GLY A 49 -10.12 -4.52 -3.84
C GLY A 49 -9.74 -3.05 -4.11
N LEU A 50 -8.57 -2.81 -4.71
CA LEU A 50 -8.11 -1.47 -5.08
C LEU A 50 -9.01 -0.84 -6.15
N ASN A 51 -9.45 -1.61 -7.14
CA ASN A 51 -10.38 -1.12 -8.17
C ASN A 51 -11.76 -0.80 -7.59
N GLN A 52 -12.27 -1.60 -6.64
CA GLN A 52 -13.51 -1.29 -5.92
C GLN A 52 -13.38 -0.03 -5.07
N ALA A 53 -12.24 0.20 -4.43
CA ALA A 53 -11.94 1.42 -3.68
C ALA A 53 -11.95 2.66 -4.58
N LYS A 54 -11.25 2.61 -5.72
CA LYS A 54 -11.19 3.71 -6.68
C LYS A 54 -12.55 4.09 -7.24
N ASN A 55 -13.42 3.09 -7.46
CA ASN A 55 -14.75 3.31 -8.00
C ASN A 55 -15.82 3.63 -6.94
N GLY A 56 -15.43 3.80 -5.67
CA GLY A 56 -16.37 4.09 -4.57
C GLY A 56 -17.35 2.96 -4.27
N LEU A 57 -17.03 1.73 -4.67
CA LEU A 57 -17.88 0.54 -4.52
C LEU A 57 -17.68 -0.16 -3.17
N LEU A 58 -16.84 0.40 -2.29
CA LEU A 58 -16.63 -0.12 -0.94
C LEU A 58 -17.84 0.21 -0.07
N ASN A 59 -18.48 -0.84 0.44
CA ASN A 59 -19.53 -0.68 1.43
C ASN A 59 -18.93 -0.17 2.74
N SER A 60 -19.59 0.80 3.38
CA SER A 60 -19.20 1.23 4.72
C SER A 60 -19.33 0.06 5.70
N SER A 61 -18.42 0.02 6.68
CA SER A 61 -18.41 -1.02 7.72
C SER A 61 -19.78 -1.14 8.40
N GLU A 62 -20.42 -0.01 8.72
CA GLU A 62 -21.76 0.02 9.33
C GLU A 62 -22.83 -0.68 8.47
N ASN A 63 -22.80 -0.48 7.15
CA ASN A 63 -23.74 -1.12 6.23
C ASN A 63 -23.51 -2.64 6.14
N VAL A 64 -22.24 -3.08 6.18
CA VAL A 64 -21.89 -4.50 6.21
C VAL A 64 -22.39 -5.16 7.50
N HIS A 65 -22.12 -4.53 8.66
CA HIS A 65 -22.57 -5.04 9.97
C HIS A 65 -24.08 -5.09 10.08
N ARG A 66 -24.80 -4.07 9.59
CA ARG A 66 -26.27 -4.05 9.56
C ARG A 66 -26.81 -5.20 8.71
N LYS A 67 -26.26 -5.43 7.52
CA LYS A 67 -26.69 -6.51 6.61
C LYS A 67 -26.38 -7.90 7.18
N ALA A 68 -25.21 -8.08 7.79
CA ALA A 68 -24.85 -9.32 8.47
C ALA A 68 -25.80 -9.62 9.64
N LYS A 69 -26.11 -8.62 10.47
CA LYS A 69 -27.07 -8.76 11.57
C LYS A 69 -28.44 -9.22 11.06
N LEU A 70 -28.94 -8.65 9.96
CA LEU A 70 -30.21 -9.04 9.34
C LEU A 70 -30.21 -10.48 8.77
N LEU A 71 -29.08 -10.96 8.25
CA LEU A 71 -28.96 -12.33 7.73
C LEU A 71 -28.86 -13.37 8.83
N CYS A 72 -28.18 -13.06 9.94
CA CYS A 72 -27.95 -13.98 11.07
C CYS A 72 -29.03 -13.91 12.16
N SER A 73 -30.08 -13.10 11.98
CA SER A 73 -31.23 -13.03 12.90
C SER A 73 -32.47 -13.77 12.39
N LYS A 74 -32.31 -14.58 11.33
CA LYS A 74 -33.24 -15.65 10.95
C LYS A 74 -32.80 -16.96 11.59
#